data_AF-A0A8B9I9A8-F1
#
_entry.id   AF-A0A8B9I9A8-F1
#
_cell.length_a   1.000
_cell.length_b   1.000
_cell.length_c   1.000
_cell.angle_alpha   90.00
_cell.angle_beta   90.00
_cell.angle_gamma   90.00
#
_symmetry.space_group_name_H-M   'P 1'
#
loop_
_entity.id
_entity.type
_entity.pdbx_description
1 polymer ?
#
loop_
_entity_poly.entity_id
_entity_poly.type
_entity_poly.pdbx_seq_one_letter_code
_entity_poly.pdbx_strand_id
1 'polypeptide(L)'
;MWRSLRSLRQISQRTISTASRRQLENRVPEKQKLFQEDNGLPVYLKGGAMDGLLYRVTMGLSVFGTGYVLYELMVASMPKKQK
;
A
#
# COMPACT_ATOMS: atom_id res chain seq x y z
N MET A 1 58.29 -8.59 -0.24
CA MET A 1 57.20 -8.70 -1.25
C MET A 1 56.01 -9.58 -0.85
N TRP A 2 56.15 -10.56 0.05
CA TRP A 2 55.02 -11.46 0.41
C TRP A 2 54.02 -10.87 1.43
N ARG A 3 54.42 -9.83 2.17
CA ARG A 3 53.55 -9.15 3.14
C ARG A 3 52.43 -8.33 2.48
N SER A 4 52.72 -7.70 1.34
CA SER A 4 51.73 -6.93 0.58
C SER A 4 50.69 -7.81 -0.12
N LEU A 5 51.07 -9.02 -0.54
CA LEU A 5 50.11 -9.99 -1.09
C LEU A 5 49.09 -10.46 -0.04
N ARG A 6 49.52 -10.65 1.21
CA ARG A 6 48.61 -11.04 2.31
C ARG A 6 47.65 -9.90 2.69
N SER A 7 48.13 -8.64 2.70
CA SER A 7 47.26 -7.49 2.95
C SER A 7 46.24 -7.27 1.84
N LEU A 8 46.60 -7.50 0.57
CA LEU A 8 45.66 -7.47 -0.55
C LEU A 8 44.59 -8.56 -0.43
N ARG A 9 44.97 -9.78 -0.02
CA ARG A 9 44.02 -10.87 0.24
C ARG A 9 43.07 -10.53 1.39
N GLN A 10 43.57 -9.89 2.44
CA GLN A 10 42.76 -9.45 3.58
C GLN A 10 41.80 -8.31 3.22
N ILE A 11 42.17 -7.42 2.30
CA ILE A 11 41.28 -6.39 1.75
C ILE A 11 40.19 -7.02 0.88
N SER A 12 40.52 -8.04 0.07
CA SER A 12 39.54 -8.79 -0.73
C SER A 12 38.57 -9.63 0.13
N GLN A 13 39.00 -10.03 1.32
CA GLN A 13 38.18 -10.77 2.28
C GLN A 13 37.41 -9.87 3.25
N ARG A 14 37.52 -8.54 3.14
CA ARG A 14 36.59 -7.65 3.84
C ARG A 14 35.22 -7.81 3.18
N THR A 15 34.36 -8.62 3.80
CA THR A 15 32.94 -8.66 3.51
C THR A 15 32.44 -7.23 3.45
N ILE A 16 32.00 -6.79 2.28
CA ILE A 16 31.34 -5.49 2.11
C ILE A 16 30.04 -5.61 2.91
N SER A 17 30.08 -5.17 4.17
CA SER A 17 28.89 -5.00 4.97
C SER A 17 28.12 -3.83 4.37
N THR A 18 27.15 -4.15 3.53
CA THR A 18 26.16 -3.18 3.02
C THR A 18 25.21 -2.71 4.11
N ALA A 19 25.53 -2.94 5.39
CA ALA A 19 24.88 -2.32 6.54
C ALA A 19 25.20 -0.81 6.66
N SER A 20 25.49 -0.13 5.54
CA SER A 20 25.46 1.32 5.48
C SER A 20 24.02 1.78 5.74
N ARG A 21 23.70 2.01 7.02
CA ARG A 21 22.56 2.81 7.48
C ARG A 21 21.20 2.31 6.98
N ARG A 22 20.66 1.25 7.59
CA ARG A 22 19.20 1.04 7.59
C ARG A 22 18.56 2.19 8.37
N GLN A 23 18.26 3.31 7.72
CA GLN A 23 17.40 4.35 8.29
C GLN A 23 15.99 3.80 8.57
N LEU A 24 15.63 2.67 7.95
CA LEU A 24 14.40 1.92 8.19
C LEU A 24 14.70 0.44 8.36
N GLU A 25 14.10 -0.17 9.37
CA GLU A 25 14.14 -1.61 9.62
C GLU A 25 13.24 -2.37 8.63
N ASN A 26 13.63 -3.59 8.25
CA ASN A 26 12.82 -4.42 7.37
C ASN A 26 11.61 -4.98 8.15
N ARG A 27 10.41 -4.46 7.86
CA ARG A 27 9.14 -4.89 8.46
C ARG A 27 8.31 -5.83 7.55
N VAL A 28 8.88 -6.31 6.44
CA VAL A 28 8.19 -7.24 5.52
C VAL A 28 7.71 -8.51 6.22
N PRO A 29 8.50 -9.19 7.07
CA PRO A 29 8.05 -10.41 7.75
C PRO A 29 6.83 -10.17 8.65
N GLU A 30 6.74 -8.98 9.28
CA GLU A 30 5.60 -8.62 10.13
C GLU A 30 4.33 -8.41 9.30
N LYS A 31 4.45 -7.72 8.16
CA LYS A 31 3.33 -7.54 7.24
C LYS A 31 2.91 -8.87 6.61
N GLN A 32 3.86 -9.74 6.26
CA GLN A 32 3.54 -11.10 5.80
C GLN A 32 2.74 -11.87 6.85
N LYS A 33 3.16 -11.83 8.12
CA LYS A 33 2.41 -12.46 9.22
C LYS A 33 0.98 -11.92 9.33
N LEU A 34 0.80 -10.60 9.28
CA LEU A 34 -0.52 -9.97 9.35
C LEU A 34 -1.42 -10.38 8.16
N PHE A 35 -0.91 -10.27 6.94
CA PHE A 35 -1.68 -10.56 5.73
C PHE A 35 -1.81 -12.06 5.41
N GLN A 36 -1.07 -12.93 6.08
CA GLN A 36 -1.19 -14.39 5.96
C GLN A 36 -1.84 -15.05 7.17
N GLU A 37 -2.23 -14.28 8.19
CA GLU A 37 -3.02 -14.79 9.31
C GLU A 37 -4.30 -15.47 8.81
N ASP A 38 -4.60 -16.66 9.33
CA ASP A 38 -5.77 -17.45 8.94
C ASP A 38 -7.01 -17.01 9.75
N ASN A 39 -7.47 -15.79 9.46
CA ASN A 39 -8.60 -15.15 10.12
C ASN A 39 -9.86 -15.09 9.23
N GLY A 40 -9.82 -15.73 8.05
CA GLY A 40 -10.92 -15.74 7.08
C GLY A 40 -11.27 -14.38 6.47
N LEU A 41 -10.53 -13.31 6.79
CA LEU A 41 -10.79 -11.98 6.25
C LEU A 41 -10.35 -11.88 4.79
N PRO A 42 -11.15 -11.24 3.93
CA PRO A 42 -10.73 -10.97 2.56
C PRO A 42 -9.60 -9.94 2.54
N VAL A 43 -8.74 -10.02 1.51
CA VAL A 43 -7.51 -9.22 1.42
C VAL A 43 -7.72 -7.71 1.58
N TYR A 44 -8.86 -7.17 1.12
CA TYR A 44 -9.18 -5.74 1.18
C TYR A 44 -9.64 -5.24 2.56
N LEU A 45 -9.80 -6.13 3.55
CA LEU A 45 -10.07 -5.78 4.96
C LEU A 45 -8.98 -6.26 5.91
N LYS A 46 -7.93 -6.91 5.38
CA LYS A 46 -6.95 -7.64 6.18
C LYS A 46 -5.96 -6.72 6.90
N GLY A 47 -5.85 -5.46 6.50
CA GLY A 47 -5.12 -4.40 7.20
C GLY A 47 -5.85 -3.87 8.44
N GLY A 48 -7.10 -4.27 8.68
CA GLY A 48 -7.83 -4.02 9.93
C GLY A 48 -8.86 -2.90 9.84
N ALA A 49 -9.07 -2.18 10.95
CA ALA A 49 -10.19 -1.23 11.09
C ALA A 49 -10.14 -0.07 10.09
N MET A 50 -8.95 0.38 9.70
CA MET A 50 -8.80 1.46 8.71
C MET A 50 -9.30 1.04 7.32
N ASP A 51 -9.05 -0.20 6.92
CA ASP A 51 -9.56 -0.74 5.65
C ASP A 51 -11.10 -0.74 5.66
N GLY A 52 -11.71 -1.16 6.78
CA GLY A 52 -13.16 -1.16 6.94
C GLY A 52 -13.77 0.25 6.92
N LEU A 53 -13.11 1.23 7.56
CA LEU A 53 -13.54 2.63 7.51
C LEU A 53 -13.45 3.17 6.08
N LEU A 54 -12.30 2.96 5.42
CA LEU A 54 -12.07 3.42 4.06
C LEU A 54 -13.11 2.83 3.10
N TYR A 55 -13.34 1.51 3.18
CA TYR A 55 -14.36 0.83 2.37
C TYR A 55 -15.75 1.44 2.55
N ARG A 56 -16.19 1.67 3.80
CA ARG A 56 -17.53 2.24 4.08
C ARG A 56 -17.67 3.66 3.56
N VAL A 57 -16.64 4.50 3.73
CA VAL A 57 -16.64 5.87 3.23
C VAL A 57 -16.69 5.87 1.70
N THR A 58 -15.85 5.07 1.04
CA THR A 58 -15.84 4.96 -0.42
C THR A 58 -17.18 4.46 -0.94
N MET A 59 -17.75 3.41 -0.33
CA MET A 59 -19.06 2.89 -0.72
C MET A 59 -20.16 3.93 -0.55
N GLY A 60 -20.17 4.66 0.57
CA GLY A 60 -21.13 5.73 0.84
C GLY A 60 -21.05 6.85 -0.21
N LEU A 61 -19.83 7.29 -0.55
CA LEU A 61 -19.60 8.30 -1.59
C LEU A 61 -20.05 7.80 -2.96
N SER A 62 -19.76 6.55 -3.32
CA SER A 62 -20.18 5.96 -4.60
C SER A 62 -21.70 5.87 -4.71
N VAL A 63 -22.39 5.34 -3.71
CA VAL A 63 -23.86 5.23 -3.72
C VAL A 63 -24.51 6.61 -3.79
N PHE A 64 -24.02 7.56 -2.97
CA PHE A 64 -24.50 8.94 -3.00
C PHE A 64 -24.26 9.60 -4.36
N GLY A 65 -23.05 9.48 -4.90
CA GLY A 65 -22.69 10.03 -6.20
C GLY A 65 -23.52 9.45 -7.35
N THR A 66 -23.78 8.14 -7.35
CA THR A 66 -24.67 7.51 -8.31
C THR A 66 -26.09 8.07 -8.21
N GLY A 67 -26.64 8.20 -7.00
CA GLY A 67 -27.97 8.80 -6.80
C GLY A 67 -28.04 10.24 -7.32
N TYR A 68 -27.02 11.04 -7.04
CA TYR A 68 -26.92 12.42 -7.53
C TYR A 68 -26.85 12.50 -9.06
N VAL A 69 -26.04 11.65 -9.70
CA VAL A 69 -25.96 11.60 -11.17
C VAL A 69 -27.29 11.18 -11.78
N LEU A 70 -28.01 10.22 -11.19
CA LEU A 70 -29.34 9.84 -11.69
C LEU A 70 -30.37 10.98 -11.56
N TYR A 71 -30.32 11.73 -10.46
CA TYR A 71 -31.15 12.92 -10.29
C TYR A 71 -30.85 13.98 -11.36
N GLU A 72 -29.57 14.33 -11.54
CA GLU A 72 -29.15 15.30 -12.57
C GLU A 72 -29.51 14.82 -13.98
N LEU A 73 -29.33 13.54 -14.27
CA LEU A 73 -29.73 12.95 -15.54
C LEU A 73 -31.24 13.10 -15.78
N MET A 74 -32.07 12.85 -14.77
CA MET A 74 -33.52 13.04 -14.86
C MET A 74 -33.88 14.51 -15.13
N VAL A 75 -33.27 15.45 -14.40
CA VAL A 75 -33.47 16.89 -14.60
C VAL A 75 -33.00 17.34 -15.99
N ALA A 76 -31.89 16.81 -16.47
CA ALA A 76 -31.34 17.11 -17.79
C ALA A 76 -32.19 16.51 -18.94
N SER A 77 -32.83 15.37 -18.71
CA SER A 77 -33.67 14.70 -19.71
C SER A 77 -35.02 15.39 -19.92
N MET A 78 -35.46 16.23 -18.99
CA MET A 78 -36.72 16.98 -19.11
C MET A 78 -36.51 18.29 -19.89
N PRO A 79 -37.43 18.65 -20.81
CA PRO A 79 -37.32 19.88 -21.57
C PRO A 79 -37.42 21.10 -20.65
N LYS A 80 -36.37 21.91 -20.63
CA LYS A 80 -36.36 23.19 -19.90
C LYS A 80 -37.03 24.24 -20.77
N LYS A 81 -38.02 24.95 -20.23
CA LYS A 81 -38.60 26.11 -20.93
C LYS A 81 -37.50 27.14 -21.14
N GLN A 82 -37.30 27.54 -22.40
CA GLN A 82 -36.48 28.72 -22.70
C GLN A 82 -37.21 29.95 -22.15
N LYS A 83 -36.47 30.82 -21.45
CA LYS A 83 -36.96 32.15 -21.09
C LYS A 83 -37.00 33.03 -22.34
#